data_AF-A0A381YY76-F1
#
_entry.id   AF-A0A381YY76-F1
#
_cell.length_a   1.000
_cell.length_b   1.000
_cell.length_c   1.000
_cell.angle_alpha   90.00
_cell.angle_beta   90.00
_cell.angle_gamma   90.00
#
_symmetry.space_group_name_H-M   'P 1'
#
loop_
_entity.id
_entity.type
_entity.pdbx_description
1 polymer ?
#
loop_
_entity_poly.entity_id
_entity_poly.type
_entity_poly.pdbx_seq_one_letter_code
_entity_poly.pdbx_strand_id
1 'polypeptide(L)' 'PLAKRLLKDKGTVYLRTDNVEYFEQMLEVFNGAAGFEPTETPESLKAMVTDFEQVFNAQGIPTNHAAYWKTGG' A
#
# COMPACT_ATOMS: atom_id res chain seq x y z
N PRO A 1 -3.75 -11.87 9.55
CA PRO A 1 -3.85 -11.63 8.08
C PRO A 1 -3.00 -12.63 7.27
N LEU A 2 -3.49 -13.09 6.11
CA LEU A 2 -2.77 -14.04 5.22
C LEU A 2 -1.40 -13.49 4.80
N ALA A 3 -1.31 -12.19 4.54
CA ALA A 3 -0.05 -11.50 4.22
C ALA A 3 1.06 -11.75 5.26
N LYS A 4 0.73 -11.76 6.56
CA LYS A 4 1.71 -12.02 7.64
C LYS A 4 2.35 -13.41 7.54
N ARG A 5 1.59 -14.41 7.08
CA ARG A 5 2.06 -15.79 6.89
C ARG A 5 2.88 -15.98 5.61
N LEU A 6 2.64 -15.17 4.58
CA LEU A 6 3.28 -15.32 3.27
C LEU A 6 4.53 -14.45 3.13
N LEU A 7 4.59 -13.32 3.82
CA LEU A 7 5.74 -12.42 3.79
C LEU A 7 6.90 -13.02 4.59
N LYS A 8 8.08 -13.03 3.96
CA LYS A 8 9.36 -13.18 4.67
C LYS A 8 9.52 -12.04 5.66
N ASP A 9 10.36 -12.22 6.68
CA ASP A 9 10.64 -11.14 7.62
C ASP A 9 11.20 -9.92 6.90
N LYS A 10 10.75 -8.72 7.33
CA LYS A 10 11.00 -7.44 6.65
C LYS A 10 10.45 -7.34 5.22
N GLY A 11 9.57 -8.26 4.80
CA GLY A 11 8.82 -8.12 3.56
C GLY A 11 7.85 -6.94 3.65
N THR A 12 7.74 -6.18 2.56
CA THR A 12 6.90 -4.98 2.49
C THR A 12 5.70 -5.19 1.61
N VAL A 13 4.53 -4.74 2.09
CA VAL A 13 3.32 -4.61 1.29
C VAL A 13 3.26 -3.17 0.79
N TYR A 14 3.16 -2.99 -0.52
CA TYR A 14 2.91 -1.69 -1.15
C TYR A 14 1.46 -1.65 -1.61
N LEU A 15 0.69 -0.70 -1.08
CA LEU A 15 -0.72 -0.51 -1.35
C LEU A 15 -0.89 0.70 -2.25
N ARG A 16 -1.80 0.59 -3.22
CA ARG A 16 -2.15 1.66 -4.14
C ARG A 16 -3.63 1.59 -4.48
N THR A 17 -4.30 2.73 -4.50
CA THR A 17 -5.70 2.84 -4.96
C THR A 17 -6.05 4.28 -5.30
N ASP A 18 -6.87 4.46 -6.32
CA ASP A 18 -7.51 5.72 -6.73
C ASP A 18 -8.74 6.09 -5.86
N ASN A 19 -9.23 5.14 -5.06
CA ASN A 19 -10.42 5.33 -4.21
C ASN A 19 -10.03 5.69 -2.77
N VAL A 20 -10.42 6.89 -2.31
CA VAL A 20 -10.10 7.42 -0.98
C VAL A 20 -10.76 6.63 0.15
N GLU A 21 -12.05 6.29 0.03
CA GLU A 21 -12.77 5.53 1.07
C GLU A 21 -12.18 4.13 1.23
N TYR A 22 -11.78 3.51 0.11
CA TYR A 22 -11.13 2.22 0.16
C TYR A 22 -9.70 2.33 0.73
N PHE A 23 -8.99 3.42 0.43
CA PHE A 23 -7.69 3.70 1.02
C PHE A 23 -7.76 3.80 2.55
N GLU A 24 -8.74 4.52 3.09
CA GLU A 24 -8.96 4.65 4.53
C GLU A 24 -9.21 3.28 5.20
N GLN A 25 -10.01 2.43 4.58
CA GLN A 25 -10.23 1.06 5.07
C GLN A 25 -8.95 0.23 5.07
N MET A 26 -8.11 0.36 4.04
CA MET A 26 -6.82 -0.32 4.01
C MET A 26 -5.91 0.15 5.16
N LEU A 27 -5.86 1.46 5.41
CA LEU A 27 -5.07 2.03 6.50
C LEU A 27 -5.57 1.51 7.85
N GLU A 28 -6.89 1.48 8.07
CA GLU A 28 -7.48 0.96 9.32
C GLU A 28 -7.08 -0.50 9.56
N VAL A 29 -7.18 -1.35 8.53
CA VAL A 29 -6.81 -2.77 8.62
C VAL A 29 -5.34 -2.96 8.97
N PHE A 30 -4.43 -2.24 8.31
CA PHE A 30 -2.99 -2.40 8.55
C PHE A 30 -2.53 -1.74 9.86
N ASN A 31 -3.09 -0.58 10.22
CA ASN A 31 -2.78 0.08 11.49
C ASN A 31 -3.25 -0.73 12.71
N GLY A 32 -4.34 -1.50 12.58
CA GLY A 32 -4.81 -2.42 13.61
C GLY A 32 -4.10 -3.79 13.61
N ALA A 33 -3.26 -4.10 12.61
CA ALA A 33 -2.66 -5.42 12.45
C ALA A 33 -1.31 -5.55 13.18
N ALA A 34 -1.27 -6.34 14.26
CA ALA A 34 -0.02 -6.65 14.95
C ALA A 34 1.02 -7.34 14.04
N GLY A 35 2.24 -6.83 14.02
CA GLY A 35 3.34 -7.33 13.18
C GLY A 35 3.51 -6.58 11.86
N PHE A 36 2.87 -5.43 11.70
CA PHE A 36 3.10 -4.49 10.61
C PHE A 36 3.36 -3.10 11.17
N GLU A 37 4.23 -2.37 10.49
CA GLU A 37 4.49 -0.96 10.77
C GLU A 37 4.49 -0.16 9.46
N PRO A 38 4.04 1.10 9.50
CA PRO A 38 4.05 1.96 8.31
C PRO A 38 5.48 2.24 7.85
N THR A 39 5.67 2.27 6.54
CA THR A 39 6.93 2.64 5.89
C THR A 39 6.65 3.46 4.63
N GLU A 40 7.70 3.98 4.01
CA GLU A 40 7.56 4.78 2.80
C GLU A 40 7.53 3.91 1.54
N THR A 41 6.70 4.31 0.57
CA THR A 41 6.79 3.76 -0.78
C THR A 41 7.90 4.51 -1.53
N PRO A 42 8.96 3.82 -2.02
CA PRO A 42 10.06 4.45 -2.75
C PRO A 42 9.56 5.23 -3.97
N GLU A 43 10.20 6.37 -4.27
CA GLU A 43 9.82 7.19 -5.44
C GLU A 43 9.96 6.44 -6.76
N SER A 44 11.00 5.60 -6.89
CA SER A 44 11.19 4.73 -8.05
C SER A 44 10.00 3.79 -8.29
N LEU A 45 9.32 3.38 -7.21
CA LEU A 45 8.15 2.52 -7.27
C LEU A 45 6.89 3.32 -7.58
N LYS A 46 6.75 4.54 -7.01
CA LYS A 46 5.65 5.48 -7.36
C LYS A 46 5.71 5.93 -8.83
N ALA A 47 6.91 6.02 -9.39
CA ALA A 47 7.12 6.37 -10.80
C ALA A 47 6.65 5.26 -11.77
N MET A 48 6.52 4.02 -11.29
CA MET A 48 5.95 2.92 -12.06
C MET A 48 4.42 3.00 -12.01
N VAL A 49 3.84 3.77 -12.93
CA VAL A 49 2.39 3.96 -13.06
C VAL A 49 1.81 2.87 -13.96
N THR A 50 0.86 2.11 -13.44
CA THR A 50 0.12 1.09 -14.17
C THR A 50 -0.88 1.71 -15.15
N ASP A 51 -1.32 0.93 -16.13
CA ASP A 51 -2.30 1.38 -17.13
C ASP A 51 -3.62 1.84 -16.50
N PHE A 52 -4.05 1.22 -15.40
CA PHE A 52 -5.22 1.66 -14.63
C PHE A 52 -5.01 3.05 -14.01
N GLU A 53 -3.89 3.23 -13.31
CA GLU A 53 -3.54 4.53 -12.69
C GLU A 53 -3.43 5.63 -13.76
N GLN A 54 -2.90 5.33 -14.95
CA GLN A 54 -2.86 6.30 -16.05
C GLN A 54 -4.26 6.81 -16.45
N VAL A 55 -5.24 5.91 -16.54
CA VAL A 55 -6.63 6.26 -16.91
C VAL A 55 -7.28 7.16 -15.86
N PHE A 56 -7.09 6.87 -14.58
CA PHE A 56 -7.66 7.66 -13.48
C PHE A 56 -6.94 9.00 -13.31
N ASN A 57 -5.60 9.01 -13.38
CA ASN A 57 -4.80 10.23 -13.29
C ASN A 57 -5.13 11.20 -14.43
N ALA A 58 -5.41 10.70 -15.64
CA ALA A 58 -5.86 11.53 -16.77
C ALA A 58 -7.23 12.20 -16.52
N GLN A 59 -8.05 11.64 -15.62
CA GLN A 59 -9.32 12.20 -15.18
C GLN A 59 -9.17 13.12 -13.94
N GLY A 60 -7.93 13.37 -13.50
CA GLY A 60 -7.63 14.18 -12.31
C GLY A 60 -7.82 13.46 -10.99
N ILE A 61 -8.00 12.13 -10.99
CA ILE A 61 -8.11 11.33 -9.79
C ILE A 61 -6.70 10.86 -9.39
N PRO A 62 -6.16 11.29 -8.25
CA PRO A 62 -4.82 10.90 -7.83
C PRO A 62 -4.80 9.46 -7.29
N THR A 63 -3.66 8.80 -7.42
CA THR A 63 -3.42 7.50 -6.79
C THR A 63 -2.87 7.66 -5.37
N ASN A 64 -3.57 7.11 -4.38
CA ASN A 64 -3.11 7.04 -2.99
C ASN A 64 -2.11 5.90 -2.81
N HIS A 65 -1.11 6.11 -1.96
CA HIS A 65 -0.04 5.15 -1.71
C HIS A 65 0.16 4.95 -0.21
N ALA A 66 0.32 3.70 0.21
CA ALA A 66 0.76 3.35 1.56
C ALA A 66 1.71 2.15 1.49
N ALA A 67 2.59 2.02 2.47
CA ALA A 67 3.43 0.84 2.59
C ALA A 67 3.54 0.38 4.04
N TYR A 68 3.62 -0.93 4.21
CA TYR A 68 3.76 -1.56 5.52
C TYR A 68 4.78 -2.68 5.45
N TRP A 69 5.81 -2.62 6.29
CA TRP A 69 6.75 -3.73 6.43
C TRP A 69 6.30 -4.69 7.53
N LYS A 70 6.55 -5.99 7.34
CA LYS A 70 6.37 -7.00 8.37
C LYS A 70 7.47 -6.84 9.42
N THR A 71 7.10 -6.43 10.62
CA THR A 71 8.00 -6.44 11.77
C THR A 71 8.21 -7.90 12.18
N GLY A 72 9.46 -8.26 12.50
CA GLY A 72 9.78 -9.61 12.97
C GLY A 72 8.93 -9.94 14.19
N GLY A 73 8.31 -11.13 14.17
CA GLY A 73 7.52 -11.64 15.29
C GLY A 73 8.39 -12.18 16.40
#